data_AF-A0A9D9LFX6-F1
#
_entry.id   AF-A0A9D9LFX6-F1
#
_cell.length_a   1.000
_cell.length_b   1.000
_cell.length_c   1.000
_cell.angle_alpha   90.00
_cell.angle_beta   90.00
_cell.angle_gamma   90.00
#
_symmetry.space_group_name_H-M   'P 1'
#
loop_
_entity.id
_entity.type
_entity.pdbx_description
1 polymer ?
#
loop_
_entity_poly.entity_id
_entity_poly.type
_entity_poly.pdbx_seq_one_letter_code
_entity_poly.pdbx_strand_id
1 'polypeptide(L)'
;AERILKFTPKYGARLAEKVLKSAVANAIDRDSKLDVADLYVREAVAGRGTTMKRWLPRAQGRATPILKKTSHISITVATRG
;
A
#
# COMPACT_ATOMS: atom_id res chain seq x y z
N ALA A 1 -0.27 1.04 -14.83
CA ALA A 1 0.11 0.47 -13.51
C ALA A 1 -0.67 -0.81 -13.17
N GLU A 2 -1.98 -0.85 -13.40
CA GLU A 2 -2.85 -1.98 -13.01
C GLU A 2 -2.40 -3.35 -13.55
N ARG A 3 -2.04 -3.44 -14.83
CA ARG A 3 -1.55 -4.69 -15.43
C ARG A 3 -0.31 -5.23 -14.71
N ILE A 4 0.65 -4.36 -14.39
CA ILE A 4 1.89 -4.74 -13.71
C ILE A 4 1.57 -5.31 -12.32
N LEU A 5 0.70 -4.64 -11.56
CA LEU A 5 0.33 -5.07 -10.21
C LEU A 5 -0.42 -6.42 -10.24
N LYS A 6 -1.30 -6.63 -11.21
CA LYS A 6 -2.08 -7.88 -11.34
C LYS A 6 -1.21 -9.11 -11.63
N PHE A 7 -0.11 -8.94 -12.37
CA PHE A 7 0.78 -10.05 -12.75
C PHE A 7 2.02 -10.16 -11.85
N THR A 8 2.18 -9.30 -10.85
CA THR A 8 3.32 -9.37 -9.93
C THR A 8 3.06 -10.40 -8.83
N PRO A 9 3.92 -11.43 -8.63
CA PRO A 9 3.67 -12.51 -7.67
C PRO A 9 3.90 -12.13 -6.19
N LYS A 10 4.07 -10.84 -5.89
CA LYS A 10 4.36 -10.35 -4.52
C LYS A 10 3.06 -10.06 -3.80
N TYR A 11 2.98 -10.45 -2.52
CA TYR A 11 1.82 -10.13 -1.66
C TYR A 11 1.46 -8.64 -1.64
N GLY A 12 2.48 -7.77 -1.63
CA GLY A 12 2.31 -6.32 -1.63
C GLY A 12 1.61 -5.78 -2.90
N ALA A 13 1.69 -6.51 -4.03
CA ALA A 13 1.04 -6.09 -5.27
C ALA A 13 -0.48 -6.08 -5.15
N ARG A 14 -1.06 -7.09 -4.48
CA ARG A 14 -2.50 -7.17 -4.21
C ARG A 14 -2.98 -6.02 -3.32
N LEU A 15 -2.17 -5.62 -2.33
CA LEU A 15 -2.49 -4.49 -1.46
C LEU A 15 -2.41 -3.16 -2.22
N ALA A 16 -1.34 -2.97 -2.99
CA ALA A 16 -1.17 -1.77 -3.81
C ALA A 16 -2.26 -1.64 -4.89
N GLU A 17 -2.69 -2.75 -5.50
CA GLU A 17 -3.80 -2.76 -6.47
C GLU A 17 -5.10 -2.24 -5.82
N LYS A 18 -5.40 -2.69 -4.60
CA LYS A 18 -6.59 -2.24 -3.87
C LYS A 18 -6.54 -0.73 -3.57
N VAL A 19 -5.39 -0.24 -3.12
CA VAL A 19 -5.21 1.19 -2.81
C VAL A 19 -5.25 2.03 -4.10
N LEU A 20 -4.66 1.55 -5.19
CA LEU A 20 -4.68 2.23 -6.48
C LEU A 20 -6.11 2.37 -7.02
N LYS A 21 -6.91 1.30 -6.98
CA LYS A 21 -8.33 1.33 -7.38
C LYS A 21 -9.13 2.34 -6.55
N SER A 22 -8.88 2.37 -5.24
CA SER A 22 -9.51 3.36 -4.36
C SER A 22 -9.07 4.78 -4.69
N ALA A 23 -7.79 5.00 -5.00
CA ALA A 23 -7.28 6.34 -5.36
C ALA A 23 -7.89 6.85 -6.68
N VAL A 24 -8.07 5.97 -7.67
CA VAL A 24 -8.75 6.30 -8.94
C VAL A 24 -10.22 6.62 -8.69
N ALA A 25 -10.93 5.80 -7.92
CA ALA A 25 -12.33 6.06 -7.56
C ALA A 25 -12.49 7.41 -6.84
N ASN A 26 -11.65 7.68 -5.83
CA ASN A 26 -11.67 8.95 -5.10
C ASN A 26 -11.36 10.16 -6.01
N ALA A 27 -10.53 9.99 -7.04
CA ALA A 27 -10.23 11.05 -7.99
C ALA A 27 -11.44 11.37 -8.89
N ILE A 28 -12.14 10.34 -9.37
CA ILE A 28 -13.36 10.48 -10.18
C ILE A 28 -14.49 11.11 -9.35
N ASP A 29 -14.67 10.66 -8.10
CA ASP A 29 -15.70 11.21 -7.21
C ASP A 29 -15.46 12.70 -6.88
N ARG A 30 -14.19 13.11 -6.81
CA ARG A 30 -13.83 14.51 -6.50
C ARG A 30 -14.10 15.45 -7.67
N ASP A 31 -13.88 14.99 -8.90
CA ASP A 31 -14.13 15.79 -10.09
C ASP A 31 -14.56 14.87 -11.25
N SER A 32 -15.85 14.92 -11.53
CA SER A 32 -16.55 14.01 -12.45
C SER A 32 -16.17 14.22 -13.92
N LYS A 33 -15.33 15.21 -14.23
CA LYS A 33 -14.82 15.48 -15.58
C LYS A 33 -13.43 14.90 -15.82
N LEU A 34 -12.80 14.27 -14.83
CA LEU A 34 -11.53 13.59 -15.05
C LEU A 34 -11.73 12.32 -15.88
N ASP A 35 -10.96 12.22 -16.96
CA ASP A 35 -10.77 10.95 -17.65
C ASP A 35 -9.73 10.09 -16.89
N VAL A 36 -10.01 8.80 -16.81
CA VAL A 36 -9.12 7.80 -16.19
C VAL A 36 -7.84 7.65 -17.01
N ALA A 37 -7.90 7.91 -18.31
CA ALA A 37 -6.74 7.85 -19.21
C ALA A 37 -5.66 8.89 -18.86
N ASP A 38 -6.04 10.04 -18.32
CA ASP A 38 -5.13 11.16 -18.02
C ASP A 38 -4.51 11.08 -16.61
N LEU A 39 -4.97 10.13 -15.79
CA LEU A 39 -4.48 9.92 -14.44
C LEU A 39 -3.16 9.15 -14.44
N TYR A 40 -2.18 9.67 -13.71
CA TYR A 40 -0.93 8.98 -13.44
C TYR A 40 -0.63 8.95 -11.94
N VAL A 41 0.21 8.00 -11.53
CA VAL A 41 0.69 7.90 -10.15
C VAL A 41 1.80 8.93 -9.96
N ARG A 42 1.52 10.00 -9.21
CA ARG A 42 2.49 11.04 -8.87
C ARG A 42 3.47 10.57 -7.80
N GLU A 43 2.94 9.91 -6.77
CA GLU A 43 3.73 9.50 -5.62
C GLU A 43 3.16 8.21 -5.03
N ALA A 44 4.05 7.30 -4.64
CA ALA A 44 3.70 6.06 -3.95
C ALA A 44 4.70 5.80 -2.82
N VAL A 45 4.22 5.89 -1.57
CA VAL A 45 5.07 5.78 -0.38
C VAL A 45 4.54 4.70 0.55
N ALA A 46 5.45 3.89 1.09
CA ALA A 46 5.17 2.92 2.14
C ALA A 46 5.85 3.38 3.44
N GLY A 47 5.08 4.03 4.30
CA GLY A 47 5.52 4.51 5.60
C GLY A 47 5.52 3.42 6.67
N ARG A 48 6.13 3.74 7.82
CA ARG A 48 6.15 2.87 9.00
C ARG A 48 4.81 2.93 9.73
N GLY A 49 4.19 1.78 9.98
CA GLY A 49 3.03 1.64 10.85
C GLY A 49 3.38 1.18 12.27
N THR A 50 2.36 0.98 13.08
CA THR A 50 2.52 0.48 14.46
C THR A 50 3.13 -0.92 14.46
N THR A 51 4.14 -1.13 15.30
CA THR A 51 4.82 -2.43 15.39
C THR A 51 4.26 -3.21 16.57
N MET A 52 3.62 -4.34 16.32
CA MET A 52 3.12 -5.21 17.39
C MET A 52 4.26 -6.08 17.92
N LYS A 53 4.46 -6.05 19.24
CA LYS A 53 5.43 -6.90 19.94
C LYS A 53 4.76 -8.19 20.42
N ARG A 54 5.42 -9.34 20.21
CA ARG A 54 5.05 -10.66 20.76
C ARG A 54 6.29 -11.28 21.38
N TRP A 55 6.14 -12.10 22.41
CA TRP A 55 7.26 -12.77 23.05
C TRP A 55 7.35 -14.22 22.60
N LEU A 56 8.56 -14.67 22.24
CA LEU A 56 8.83 -16.05 21.90
C LEU A 56 9.75 -16.64 22.99
N PRO A 57 9.37 -17.77 23.62
CA PRO A 57 10.23 -18.46 24.57
C PRO A 57 11.48 -19.01 23.85
N ARG A 58 12.61 -19.03 24.55
CA ARG A 58 13.91 -19.54 24.10
C ARG A 58 14.53 -20.40 25.19
N ALA A 59 15.62 -21.09 24.85
CA ALA A 59 16.36 -21.94 25.78
C ALA A 59 16.81 -21.18 27.04
N GLN A 60 16.97 -21.92 28.15
CA GLN A 60 17.44 -21.41 29.44
C GLN A 60 16.57 -20.27 30.02
N GLY A 61 15.24 -20.36 29.89
CA GLY A 61 14.30 -19.38 30.47
C GLY A 61 14.34 -17.99 29.81
N ARG A 62 15.01 -17.85 28.65
CA ARG A 62 15.11 -16.57 27.93
C ARG A 62 13.85 -16.33 27.10
N ALA A 63 13.53 -15.06 26.85
CA ALA A 63 12.48 -14.65 25.92
C ALA A 63 13.00 -13.58 24.96
N THR A 64 12.69 -13.72 23.67
CA THR A 64 13.05 -12.73 22.65
C THR A 64 11.80 -12.13 22.03
N PRO A 65 11.79 -10.81 21.72
CA PRO A 65 10.65 -10.19 21.09
C PRO A 65 10.58 -10.50 19.59
N ILE A 66 9.42 -10.92 19.10
CA ILE A 66 9.04 -10.91 17.69
C ILE A 66 8.34 -9.59 17.40
N LEU A 67 8.85 -8.84 16.42
CA LEU A 67 8.26 -7.60 15.95
C LEU A 67 7.45 -7.85 14.68
N LYS A 68 6.12 -7.78 14.78
CA LYS A 68 5.21 -7.79 13.63
C LYS A 68 5.07 -6.35 13.12
N LYS A 69 5.86 -6.01 12.10
CA LYS A 69 5.88 -4.68 11.49
C LYS A 69 4.65 -4.49 10.59
N THR A 70 4.00 -3.34 10.68
CA THR A 70 2.96 -2.91 9.76
C THR A 70 3.44 -1.67 9.00
N SER A 71 2.74 -1.34 7.91
CA SER A 71 3.06 -0.20 7.05
C SER A 71 1.79 0.55 6.67
N HIS A 72 1.92 1.87 6.52
CA HIS A 72 0.90 2.71 5.90
C HIS A 72 1.26 2.90 4.43
N ILE A 73 0.36 2.53 3.53
CA ILE A 73 0.57 2.64 2.07
C ILE A 73 -0.26 3.82 1.59
N SER A 74 0.42 4.83 1.03
CA SER A 74 -0.21 6.02 0.46
C SER A 74 0.13 6.11 -1.03
N ILE A 75 -0.90 6.24 -1.87
CA ILE A 75 -0.75 6.42 -3.31
C ILE A 75 -1.47 7.70 -3.69
N THR A 76 -0.75 8.62 -4.33
CA THR A 76 -1.26 9.89 -4.81
C THR A 76 -1.33 9.84 -6.34
N VAL A 77 -2.53 10.07 -6.88
CA VAL A 77 -2.77 10.20 -8.33
C VAL A 77 -2.90 11.67 -8.70
N ALA A 78 -2.42 12.03 -9.89
CA ALA A 78 -2.53 13.37 -10.44
C ALA A 78 -2.87 13.31 -11.92
N THR A 79 -3.42 14.40 -12.45
CA THR A 79 -3.64 14.58 -13.89
C THR A 79 -2.35 14.95 -14.58
N ARG A 80 -2.09 14.30 -15.71
CA ARG A 80 -1.02 14.68 -16.61
C ARG A 80 -1.50 15.92 -17.38
N GLY A 81 -1.13 17.09 -16.87
CA GLY A 81 -1.34 18.36 -17.58
C GLY A 81 -0.54 18.42 -18.88
#